data_AF-A0A7M2YWA8-F1
#
_entry.id   AF-A0A7M2YWA8-F1
#
_cell.length_a   1.000
_cell.length_b   1.000
_cell.length_c   1.000
_cell.angle_alpha   90.00
_cell.angle_beta   90.00
_cell.angle_gamma   90.00
#
_symmetry.space_group_name_H-M   'P 1'
#
loop_
_entity.id
_entity.type
_entity.pdbx_description
1 polymer ?
#
loop_
_entity_poly.entity_id
_entity_poly.type
_entity_poly.pdbx_seq_one_letter_code
_entity_poly.pdbx_strand_id
1 'polypeptide(L)'
;MSAHDRPSAAELATAVREFLEAEILPVLDDQRLRFRTLVAMNALSIVEREAAPPPGEHDWELARRIRAGDVRDGDLAALKAEVEAKLRVASPRYLERY
;
A
#
# COMPACT_ATOMS: atom_id res chain seq x y z
N MET A 1 11.41 -2.38 27.60
CA MET A 1 11.47 -1.60 26.35
C MET A 1 11.37 -2.57 25.21
N SER A 2 10.14 -2.81 24.75
CA SER A 2 9.83 -3.84 23.76
C SER A 2 10.21 -3.37 22.36
N ALA A 3 10.50 -4.29 21.46
CA ALA A 3 10.92 -4.06 20.06
C ALA A 3 9.92 -3.26 19.18
N HIS A 4 8.82 -2.75 19.75
CA HIS A 4 7.82 -1.89 19.11
C HIS A 4 8.11 -0.38 19.21
N ASP A 5 9.18 0.04 19.90
CA ASP A 5 9.51 1.47 20.05
C ASP A 5 10.29 2.08 18.87
N ARG A 6 10.70 1.25 17.90
CA ARG A 6 11.42 1.72 16.70
C ARG A 6 10.54 1.56 15.46
N PRO A 7 10.41 2.63 14.65
CA PRO A 7 9.64 2.57 13.42
C PRO A 7 10.27 1.59 12.44
N SER A 8 9.42 0.87 11.71
CA SER A 8 9.77 0.00 10.61
C SER A 8 10.27 0.79 9.40
N ALA A 9 10.94 0.12 8.46
CA ALA A 9 11.36 0.74 7.20
C ALA A 9 10.16 1.25 6.38
N ALA A 10 9.01 0.55 6.44
CA ALA A 10 7.77 0.97 5.80
C ALA A 10 7.24 2.27 6.42
N GLU A 11 7.17 2.36 7.75
CA GLU A 11 6.69 3.56 8.45
C GLU A 11 7.61 4.76 8.20
N LEU A 12 8.93 4.55 8.18
CA LEU A 12 9.88 5.60 7.82
C LEU A 12 9.73 6.05 6.36
N ALA A 13 9.56 5.10 5.43
CA ALA A 13 9.38 5.42 4.01
C ALA A 13 8.09 6.24 3.78
N THR A 14 6.99 5.83 4.42
CA THR A 14 5.72 6.58 4.40
C THR A 14 5.89 7.99 4.97
N ALA A 15 6.48 8.12 6.16
CA ALA A 15 6.65 9.43 6.81
C ALA A 15 7.50 10.39 5.94
N VAL A 16 8.57 9.88 5.32
CA VAL A 16 9.40 10.70 4.41
C VAL A 16 8.61 11.06 3.16
N ARG A 17 7.87 10.13 2.56
CA ARG A 17 7.07 10.40 1.36
C ARG A 17 6.02 11.47 1.64
N GLU A 18 5.30 11.37 2.75
CA GLU A 18 4.27 12.33 3.17
C GLU A 18 4.86 13.71 3.44
N PHE A 19 6.02 13.78 4.10
CA PHE A 19 6.75 15.04 4.27
C PHE A 19 7.15 15.67 2.93
N LEU A 20 7.72 14.88 2.01
CA LEU A 20 8.09 15.37 0.68
C LEU A 20 6.87 15.87 -0.09
N GLU A 21 5.71 15.21 0.05
CA GLU A 21 4.47 15.57 -0.63
C GLU A 21 3.84 16.85 -0.07
N ALA A 22 3.72 16.94 1.24
CA ALA A 22 2.96 17.98 1.92
C ALA A 22 3.78 19.26 2.16
N GLU A 23 5.07 19.14 2.46
CA GLU A 23 5.90 20.27 2.89
C GLU A 23 6.88 20.72 1.80
N ILE A 24 7.49 19.77 1.09
CA ILE A 24 8.56 20.09 0.13
C ILE A 24 7.99 20.38 -1.25
N LEU A 25 7.22 19.47 -1.83
CA LEU A 25 6.75 19.58 -3.21
C LEU A 25 5.99 20.90 -3.50
N PRO A 26 5.16 21.47 -2.60
CA PRO A 26 4.44 22.71 -2.88
C PRO A 26 5.35 23.94 -2.99
N VAL A 27 6.50 23.96 -2.32
CA VAL A 27 7.41 25.12 -2.28
C VAL A 27 8.54 25.05 -3.32
N LEU A 28 8.57 23.98 -4.13
CA LEU A 28 9.57 23.81 -5.18
C LEU A 28 9.14 24.51 -6.47
N ASP A 29 9.84 25.60 -6.79
CA ASP A 29 9.68 26.37 -8.04
C ASP A 29 10.57 25.84 -9.18
N ASP A 30 11.69 25.20 -8.87
CA ASP A 30 12.58 24.61 -9.88
C ASP A 30 11.99 23.29 -10.42
N GLN A 31 11.70 23.27 -11.72
CA GLN A 31 11.08 22.13 -12.40
C GLN A 31 11.92 20.85 -12.30
N ARG A 32 13.24 20.96 -12.34
CA ARG A 32 14.13 19.78 -12.26
C ARG A 32 14.12 19.18 -10.86
N LEU A 33 14.11 20.02 -9.84
CA LEU A 33 14.03 19.62 -8.44
C LEU A 33 12.65 19.04 -8.11
N ARG A 34 11.55 19.62 -8.62
CA ARG A 34 10.21 19.00 -8.55
C ARG A 34 10.22 17.58 -9.11
N PHE A 35 10.74 17.41 -10.32
CA PHE A 35 10.77 16.09 -10.97
C PHE A 35 11.53 15.05 -10.13
N ARG A 36 12.71 15.40 -9.63
CA ARG A 36 13.51 14.50 -8.77
C ARG A 36 12.80 14.15 -7.46
N THR A 37 12.06 15.10 -6.88
CA THR A 37 11.26 14.88 -5.67
C THR A 37 10.15 13.87 -5.93
N LEU A 38 9.45 13.99 -7.06
CA LEU A 38 8.46 13.00 -7.49
C LEU A 38 9.07 11.61 -7.73
N VAL A 39 10.28 11.54 -8.30
CA VAL A 39 11.00 10.27 -8.47
C VAL A 39 11.35 9.65 -7.11
N ALA A 40 11.83 10.45 -6.16
CA ALA A 40 12.13 9.97 -4.81
C ALA A 40 10.88 9.44 -4.10
N MET A 41 9.76 10.17 -4.18
CA MET A 41 8.46 9.73 -3.64
C MET A 41 7.99 8.41 -4.26
N ASN A 42 8.15 8.24 -5.58
CA ASN A 42 7.84 6.98 -6.24
C ASN A 42 8.71 5.81 -5.75
N ALA A 43 10.00 6.04 -5.54
CA ALA A 43 10.91 5.04 -5.00
C ALA A 43 10.51 4.63 -3.57
N LEU A 44 10.11 5.60 -2.73
CA LEU A 44 9.60 5.33 -1.38
C LEU A 44 8.33 4.47 -1.42
N SER A 45 7.40 4.74 -2.34
CA SER A 45 6.21 3.89 -2.52
C SER A 45 6.53 2.47 -3.00
N ILE A 46 7.66 2.24 -3.70
CA ILE A 46 8.12 0.88 -4.02
C ILE A 46 8.58 0.18 -2.74
N VAL A 47 9.39 0.85 -1.93
CA VAL A 47 9.90 0.33 -0.64
C VAL A 47 8.74 -0.01 0.30
N GLU A 48 7.72 0.84 0.40
CA GLU A 48 6.50 0.57 1.18
C GLU A 48 5.81 -0.75 0.75
N ARG A 49 5.70 -1.00 -0.56
CA ARG A 49 5.09 -2.22 -1.09
C ARG A 49 5.94 -3.47 -0.85
N GLU A 50 7.25 -3.37 -0.95
CA GLU A 50 8.16 -4.50 -0.72
C GLU A 50 8.32 -4.84 0.77
N ALA A 51 8.15 -3.85 1.65
CA ALA A 51 8.15 -4.05 3.09
C ALA A 51 6.82 -4.61 3.62
N ALA A 52 5.75 -4.55 2.83
CA ALA A 52 4.51 -5.24 3.16
C ALA A 52 4.73 -6.76 3.15
N PRO A 53 4.20 -7.51 4.12
CA PRO A 53 4.25 -8.96 4.06
C PRO A 53 3.62 -9.42 2.74
N PRO A 54 4.17 -10.48 2.08
CA PRO A 54 3.54 -11.04 0.90
C PRO A 54 2.07 -11.35 1.23
N PRO A 55 1.14 -11.22 0.25
CA PRO A 55 -0.24 -11.66 0.47
C PRO A 55 -0.17 -13.07 1.06
N GLY A 56 -0.76 -13.24 2.25
CA GLY A 56 -0.58 -14.45 3.04
C GLY A 56 -0.92 -15.68 2.21
N GLU A 57 -0.31 -16.82 2.54
CA GLU A 57 -0.47 -18.12 1.87
C GLU A 57 -1.94 -18.50 1.54
N HIS A 58 -2.90 -17.94 2.30
CA HIS A 58 -4.33 -18.03 2.08
C HIS A 58 -4.82 -17.50 0.72
N ASP A 59 -4.20 -16.43 0.19
CA ASP A 59 -4.63 -15.75 -1.04
C ASP A 59 -4.36 -16.64 -2.27
N TRP A 60 -3.27 -17.42 -2.26
CA TRP A 60 -2.89 -18.28 -3.38
C TRP A 60 -3.77 -19.52 -3.51
N GLU A 61 -4.10 -20.19 -2.40
CA GLU A 61 -4.93 -21.39 -2.42
C GLU A 61 -6.41 -21.06 -2.73
N LEU A 62 -6.94 -19.98 -2.16
CA LEU A 62 -8.27 -19.48 -2.49
C LEU A 62 -8.34 -19.08 -3.97
N ALA A 63 -7.38 -18.29 -4.45
CA ALA A 63 -7.35 -17.87 -5.85
C ALA A 63 -7.15 -19.05 -6.81
N ARG A 64 -6.37 -20.08 -6.43
CA ARG A 64 -6.22 -21.32 -7.20
C ARG A 64 -7.53 -22.08 -7.30
N ARG A 65 -8.25 -22.26 -6.19
CA ARG A 65 -9.57 -22.92 -6.16
C ARG A 65 -10.61 -22.19 -7.01
N ILE A 66 -10.74 -20.87 -6.83
CA ILE A 66 -11.68 -20.05 -7.61
C ILE A 66 -11.36 -20.15 -9.12
N ARG A 67 -10.08 -20.05 -9.51
CA ARG A 67 -9.67 -20.21 -10.92
C ARG A 67 -9.91 -21.61 -11.49
N ALA A 68 -9.92 -22.63 -10.64
CA ALA A 68 -10.25 -24.01 -11.01
C ALA A 68 -11.78 -24.26 -11.05
N GLY A 69 -12.61 -23.28 -10.70
CA GLY A 69 -14.07 -23.38 -10.68
C GLY A 69 -14.66 -23.92 -9.36
N ASP A 70 -13.83 -24.17 -8.33
CA ASP A 70 -14.30 -24.53 -6.97
C ASP A 70 -14.65 -23.27 -6.17
N VAL A 71 -15.71 -22.58 -6.61
CA VAL A 71 -16.27 -21.40 -5.94
C VAL A 71 -17.29 -21.86 -4.91
N ARG A 72 -17.03 -21.56 -3.64
CA ARG A 72 -17.91 -21.90 -2.51
C ARG A 72 -18.76 -20.71 -2.09
N ASP A 73 -19.87 -21.01 -1.44
CA ASP A 73 -20.70 -19.99 -0.80
C ASP A 73 -19.87 -19.24 0.25
N GLY A 74 -19.83 -17.91 0.13
CA GLY A 74 -19.07 -17.02 1.00
C GLY A 74 -17.70 -16.59 0.47
N ASP A 75 -17.15 -17.25 -0.57
CA ASP A 75 -15.84 -16.89 -1.15
C ASP A 75 -15.84 -15.42 -1.66
N LEU A 76 -16.94 -14.97 -2.28
CA LEU A 76 -17.08 -13.58 -2.74
C LEU A 76 -17.10 -12.58 -1.58
N ALA A 77 -17.74 -12.92 -0.45
CA ALA A 77 -17.80 -12.04 0.71
C ALA A 77 -16.44 -11.92 1.39
N ALA A 78 -15.72 -13.05 1.53
CA ALA A 78 -14.36 -13.08 2.05
C ALA A 78 -13.40 -12.27 1.16
N LEU A 79 -13.47 -12.45 -0.16
CA LEU A 79 -12.64 -11.69 -1.10
C LEU A 79 -12.92 -10.18 -1.05
N LYS A 80 -14.20 -9.78 -0.94
CA LYS A 80 -14.56 -8.37 -0.78
C LYS A 80 -13.99 -7.76 0.49
N ALA A 81 -14.11 -8.45 1.63
CA ALA A 81 -13.57 -7.97 2.90
C ALA A 81 -12.04 -7.79 2.85
N GLU A 82 -11.35 -8.73 2.20
CA GLU A 82 -9.90 -8.65 2.00
C GLU A 82 -9.49 -7.49 1.08
N VAL A 83 -10.17 -7.34 -0.05
CA VAL A 83 -9.94 -6.21 -0.98
C VAL A 83 -10.21 -4.88 -0.29
N GLU A 84 -11.27 -4.79 0.52
CA GLU A 84 -11.59 -3.59 1.29
C GLU A 84 -10.48 -3.23 2.29
N ALA A 85 -9.94 -4.23 3.00
CA ALA A 85 -8.81 -4.05 3.91
C ALA A 85 -7.57 -3.55 3.16
N LYS A 86 -7.26 -4.12 1.99
CA LYS A 86 -6.13 -3.69 1.13
C LYS A 86 -6.35 -2.28 0.59
N LEU A 87 -7.56 -1.94 0.15
CA LEU A 87 -7.89 -0.61 -0.37
C LEU A 87 -7.83 0.47 0.72
N ARG A 88 -8.23 0.16 1.95
CA ARG A 88 -8.13 1.07 3.10
C ARG A 88 -6.69 1.50 3.39
N VAL A 89 -5.71 0.65 3.08
CA VAL A 89 -4.28 0.97 3.22
C VAL A 89 -3.75 1.66 1.96
N ALA A 90 -3.96 1.06 0.79
CA ALA A 90 -3.28 1.47 -0.44
C ALA A 90 -3.95 2.63 -1.18
N SER A 91 -5.28 2.78 -1.10
CA SER A 91 -6.04 3.78 -1.84
C SER A 91 -7.46 4.01 -1.25
N PRO A 92 -7.57 4.68 -0.08
CA PRO A 92 -8.83 4.84 0.66
C PRO A 92 -9.98 5.44 -0.16
N ARG A 93 -9.65 6.37 -1.08
CA ARG A 93 -10.59 7.06 -1.97
C ARG A 93 -11.49 6.14 -2.82
N TYR A 94 -11.09 4.88 -3.07
CA TYR A 94 -11.93 3.95 -3.83
C TYR A 94 -13.06 3.32 -3.00
N LEU A 95 -12.99 3.43 -1.67
CA LEU A 95 -14.07 3.00 -0.76
C LEU A 95 -15.22 4.00 -0.71
N GLU A 96 -15.02 5.25 -1.14
CA GLU A 96 -16.06 6.29 -1.14
C GLU A 96 -17.03 6.15 -2.33
N ARG A 97 -16.72 5.28 -3.30
CA ARG A 97 -17.46 5.15 -4.56
C ARG A 97 -18.42 3.96 -4.60
N TYR A 98 -18.52 3.19 -3.52
CA TYR A 98 -19.36 2.00 -3.37
C TYR A 98 -19.99 1.96 -1.98
#